data_AF-A0AAE6JJ33-F1
#
_entry.id   AF-A0AAE6JJ33-F1
#
_cell.length_a   1.000
_cell.length_b   1.000
_cell.length_c   1.000
_cell.angle_alpha   90.00
_cell.angle_beta   90.00
_cell.angle_gamma   90.00
#
_symmetry.space_group_name_H-M   'P 1'
#
loop_
_entity.id
_entity.type
_entity.pdbx_description
1 polymer ?
#
loop_
_entity_poly.entity_id
_entity_poly.type
_entity_poly.pdbx_seq_one_letter_code
_entity_poly.pdbx_strand_id
1 'polypeptide(L)'
;MKPILIIGLLPFALLFYNVANNTSFKTSFTEKEILTQLDLAFKGIPSEYYPAGKKDDIKYNFFFDLEHGYFATAGNRIHLYADASRWAIVFEKTGYANRGGDAEIELDYIGNCINYPIDKYPERNYITNASRIILITGEEYERIQNKSGSEMEQFELVDPNANYVIVRGHKVKITRSA
;
A
#
# COMPACT_ATOMS: atom_id res chain seq x y z
N MET A 1 -5.55 27.86 78.36
CA MET A 1 -4.45 27.10 77.72
C MET A 1 -4.90 25.65 77.59
N LYS A 2 -5.10 25.16 76.36
CA LYS A 2 -5.50 23.78 76.03
C LYS A 2 -4.56 23.27 74.91
N PRO A 3 -4.23 21.97 74.90
CA PRO A 3 -3.10 21.45 74.14
C PRO A 3 -3.40 21.33 72.63
N ILE A 4 -2.34 21.54 71.85
CA ILE A 4 -2.24 21.41 70.40
C ILE A 4 -2.28 19.92 70.04
N LEU A 5 -3.24 19.52 69.22
CA LEU A 5 -3.29 18.18 68.62
C LEU A 5 -2.62 18.25 67.24
N ILE A 6 -1.44 17.65 67.12
CA ILE A 6 -0.72 17.47 65.84
C ILE A 6 -1.40 16.30 65.12
N ILE A 7 -2.20 16.61 64.09
CA ILE A 7 -2.71 15.61 63.15
C ILE A 7 -1.68 15.48 62.03
N GLY A 8 -0.83 14.46 62.14
CA GLY A 8 -0.09 13.94 61.00
C GLY A 8 -1.04 13.18 60.09
N LEU A 9 -1.15 13.57 58.82
CA LEU A 9 -1.85 12.82 57.79
C LEU A 9 -0.94 12.74 56.56
N LEU A 10 -0.55 11.49 56.28
CA LEU A 10 0.33 11.05 55.19
C LEU A 10 -0.15 11.58 53.83
N PRO A 11 0.77 11.96 52.91
CA PRO A 11 0.40 12.15 51.52
C PRO A 11 0.13 10.79 50.87
N PHE A 12 -1.13 10.58 50.49
CA PHE A 12 -1.57 9.48 49.62
C PHE A 12 -0.97 9.71 48.22
N ALA A 13 0.22 9.17 47.97
CA ALA A 13 0.77 9.08 46.64
C ALA A 13 0.01 8.00 45.86
N LEU A 14 -1.06 8.40 45.15
CA LEU A 14 -1.69 7.59 44.12
C LEU A 14 -0.72 7.47 42.93
N LEU A 15 0.17 6.49 43.01
CA LEU A 15 0.91 5.96 41.87
C LEU A 15 -0.10 5.28 40.94
N PHE A 16 -0.54 5.99 39.90
CA PHE A 16 -1.14 5.36 38.73
C PHE A 16 -0.06 4.57 38.00
N TYR A 17 0.19 3.34 38.45
CA TYR A 17 0.83 2.33 37.64
C TYR A 17 -0.11 2.00 36.48
N ASN A 18 0.06 2.70 35.36
CA ASN A 18 -0.36 2.17 34.07
C ASN A 18 0.57 0.99 33.76
N VAL A 19 0.25 -0.18 34.32
CA VAL A 19 0.73 -1.44 33.77
C VAL A 19 0.13 -1.51 32.39
N ALA A 20 0.94 -1.18 31.38
CA ALA A 20 0.65 -1.61 30.02
C ALA A 20 0.52 -3.13 30.10
N ASN A 21 -0.72 -3.63 30.09
CA ASN A 21 -0.98 -5.04 29.91
C ASN A 21 -0.46 -5.39 28.52
N ASN A 22 0.82 -5.78 28.48
CA ASN A 22 1.44 -6.32 27.29
C ASN A 22 0.90 -7.73 27.15
N THR A 23 -0.36 -7.84 26.73
CA THR A 23 -0.95 -9.11 26.33
C THR A 23 -0.14 -9.58 25.14
N SER A 24 0.78 -10.51 25.40
CA SER A 24 1.48 -11.27 24.38
C SER A 24 0.42 -11.83 23.43
N PHE A 25 0.34 -11.22 22.25
CA PHE A 25 -0.58 -11.67 21.22
C PHE A 25 -0.04 -12.98 20.68
N LYS A 26 -0.67 -14.10 21.06
CA LYS A 26 -0.22 -15.43 20.66
C LYS A 26 -0.68 -15.68 19.22
N THR A 27 0.27 -15.63 18.30
CA THR A 27 0.07 -15.94 16.88
C THR A 27 0.39 -17.41 16.60
N SER A 28 -0.23 -17.98 15.56
CA SER A 28 0.14 -19.30 15.04
C SER A 28 1.37 -19.27 14.14
N PHE A 29 1.75 -18.09 13.65
CA PHE A 29 2.90 -17.85 12.79
C PHE A 29 4.06 -17.21 13.57
N THR A 30 5.26 -17.30 13.00
CA THR A 30 6.48 -16.73 13.58
C THR A 30 7.11 -15.68 12.67
N GLU A 31 7.95 -14.81 13.22
CA GLU A 31 8.73 -13.86 12.41
C GLU A 31 9.59 -14.58 11.37
N LYS A 32 10.21 -15.71 11.74
CA LYS A 32 11.03 -16.53 10.83
C LYS A 32 10.22 -17.01 9.62
N GLU A 33 8.97 -17.41 9.84
CA GLU A 33 8.06 -17.80 8.76
C GLU A 33 7.81 -16.62 7.82
N ILE A 34 7.42 -15.46 8.36
CA ILE A 34 7.14 -14.25 7.58
C ILE A 34 8.36 -13.84 6.73
N LEU A 35 9.55 -13.79 7.34
CA LEU A 35 10.79 -13.43 6.65
C LEU A 35 11.16 -14.45 5.56
N THR A 36 10.87 -15.74 5.78
CA THR A 36 11.07 -16.77 4.76
C THR A 36 10.16 -16.53 3.55
N GLN A 37 8.90 -16.17 3.78
CA GLN A 37 7.96 -15.87 2.69
C GLN A 37 8.37 -14.61 1.91
N LEU A 38 8.89 -13.58 2.59
CA LEU A 38 9.44 -12.38 1.93
C LEU A 38 10.65 -12.71 1.05
N ASP A 39 11.58 -13.54 1.53
CA ASP A 39 12.76 -13.96 0.77
C ASP A 39 12.38 -14.82 -0.46
N LEU A 40 11.37 -15.67 -0.33
CA LEU A 40 10.82 -16.43 -1.47
C LEU A 40 10.19 -15.50 -2.52
N ALA A 41 9.42 -14.50 -2.09
CA ALA A 41 8.86 -13.49 -2.99
C ALA A 41 9.96 -12.68 -3.69
N PHE A 42 10.99 -12.24 -2.96
CA PHE A 42 12.15 -11.55 -3.52
C PHE A 42 12.87 -12.37 -4.59
N LYS A 43 12.98 -13.69 -4.39
CA LYS A 43 13.59 -14.62 -5.34
C LYS A 43 12.66 -15.07 -6.47
N GLY A 44 11.40 -14.65 -6.47
CA GLY A 44 10.39 -15.09 -7.42
C GLY A 44 10.03 -16.58 -7.29
N ILE A 45 10.29 -17.20 -6.13
CA ILE A 45 10.03 -18.61 -5.87
C ILE A 45 8.63 -18.76 -5.27
N PRO A 46 7.73 -19.58 -5.84
CA PRO A 46 6.45 -19.87 -5.23
C PRO A 46 6.59 -20.48 -3.84
N SER A 47 5.70 -20.09 -2.93
CA SER A 47 5.71 -20.57 -1.55
C SER A 47 4.52 -21.48 -1.26
N GLU A 48 4.34 -21.87 -0.01
CA GLU A 48 3.13 -22.60 0.40
C GLU A 48 1.86 -21.73 0.31
N TYR A 49 2.01 -20.39 0.36
CA TYR A 49 0.90 -19.44 0.28
C TYR A 49 0.74 -18.86 -1.13
N TYR A 50 1.84 -18.62 -1.85
CA TYR A 50 1.78 -18.18 -3.25
C TYR A 50 1.64 -19.38 -4.20
N PRO A 51 0.57 -19.47 -5.02
CA PRO A 51 0.28 -20.69 -5.77
C PRO A 51 1.40 -21.12 -6.72
N ALA A 52 1.78 -22.39 -6.64
CA ALA A 52 2.77 -22.98 -7.54
C ALA A 52 2.29 -23.12 -9.00
N GLY A 53 0.99 -22.97 -9.29
CA GLY A 53 0.42 -23.10 -10.63
C GLY A 53 0.66 -24.47 -11.31
N LYS A 54 0.21 -24.60 -12.55
CA LYS A 54 0.54 -25.72 -13.46
C LYS A 54 1.81 -25.43 -14.26
N LYS A 55 2.31 -26.43 -14.99
CA LYS A 55 3.53 -26.33 -15.82
C LYS A 55 3.48 -25.16 -16.82
N ASP A 56 2.32 -24.94 -17.44
CA ASP A 56 2.15 -23.94 -18.51
C ASP A 56 1.56 -22.61 -18.00
N ASP A 57 1.31 -22.49 -16.70
CA ASP A 57 0.82 -21.25 -16.09
C ASP A 57 1.92 -20.18 -16.05
N ILE A 58 1.53 -18.93 -16.29
CA ILE A 58 2.41 -17.77 -16.18
C ILE A 58 2.27 -17.18 -14.78
N LYS A 59 3.41 -16.88 -14.15
CA LYS A 59 3.48 -16.39 -12.76
C LYS A 59 4.21 -15.05 -12.73
N TYR A 60 3.56 -14.07 -12.14
CA TYR A 60 4.10 -12.75 -11.88
C TYR A 60 4.22 -12.56 -10.37
N ASN A 61 5.32 -13.06 -9.82
CA ASN A 61 5.66 -12.86 -8.41
C ASN A 61 6.61 -11.65 -8.33
N PHE A 62 6.04 -10.48 -8.09
CA PHE A 62 6.78 -9.23 -7.96
C PHE A 62 7.22 -9.03 -6.52
N PHE A 63 8.47 -8.63 -6.35
CA PHE A 63 8.89 -7.97 -5.13
C PHE A 63 8.93 -6.47 -5.38
N PHE A 64 8.70 -5.70 -4.33
CA PHE A 64 8.50 -4.27 -4.39
C PHE A 64 9.68 -3.54 -5.04
N ASP A 65 9.50 -3.11 -6.29
CA ASP A 65 10.50 -2.37 -7.09
C ASP A 65 10.19 -0.87 -7.05
N LEU A 66 11.06 -0.10 -6.37
CA LEU A 66 10.94 1.35 -6.22
C LEU A 66 11.49 2.14 -7.41
N GLU A 67 12.35 1.52 -8.23
CA GLU A 67 13.10 2.18 -9.31
C GLU A 67 12.67 1.68 -10.69
N HIS A 68 11.44 1.19 -10.79
CA HIS A 68 10.89 0.68 -12.03
C HIS A 68 10.88 1.75 -13.13
N GLY A 69 11.58 1.53 -14.24
CA GLY A 69 11.72 2.51 -15.34
C GLY A 69 10.42 2.93 -16.02
N TYR A 70 9.32 2.22 -15.79
CA TYR A 70 7.99 2.58 -16.29
C TYR A 70 7.09 3.26 -15.24
N PHE A 71 7.63 3.62 -14.07
CA PHE A 71 6.85 4.18 -12.98
C PHE A 71 7.58 5.33 -12.29
N ALA A 72 7.04 6.54 -12.41
CA ALA A 72 7.52 7.69 -11.66
C ALA A 72 6.92 7.66 -10.25
N THR A 73 7.66 7.09 -9.30
CA THR A 73 7.25 6.95 -7.90
C THR A 73 7.10 8.32 -7.23
N ALA A 74 5.91 8.60 -6.70
CA ALA A 74 5.61 9.80 -5.92
C ALA A 74 5.57 9.52 -4.41
N GLY A 75 5.27 8.28 -4.02
CA GLY A 75 5.26 7.87 -2.61
C GLY A 75 5.08 6.38 -2.44
N ASN A 76 5.55 5.86 -1.30
CA ASN A 76 5.50 4.45 -0.96
C ASN A 76 5.15 4.22 0.51
N ARG A 77 4.51 3.09 0.82
CA ARG A 77 4.15 2.66 2.18
C ARG A 77 4.27 1.15 2.31
N ILE A 78 4.46 0.69 3.55
CA ILE A 78 4.35 -0.72 3.90
C ILE A 78 3.23 -0.83 4.93
N HIS A 79 2.25 -1.66 4.65
CA HIS A 79 1.15 -1.95 5.56
C HIS A 79 1.33 -3.35 6.14
N LEU A 80 1.20 -3.46 7.46
CA LEU A 80 1.35 -4.72 8.19
C LEU A 80 0.02 -5.04 8.87
N TYR A 81 -0.51 -6.22 8.58
CA TYR A 81 -1.76 -6.73 9.16
C TYR A 81 -1.51 -8.08 9.80
N ALA A 82 -2.11 -8.29 10.98
CA ALA A 82 -2.00 -9.55 11.70
C ALA A 82 -3.22 -9.79 12.60
N ASP A 83 -3.63 -11.05 12.69
CA ASP A 83 -4.44 -11.58 13.79
C ASP A 83 -3.84 -12.90 14.31
N ALA A 84 -4.58 -13.66 15.13
CA ALA A 84 -4.06 -14.84 15.81
C ALA A 84 -3.58 -15.93 14.83
N SER A 85 -4.09 -15.95 13.60
CA SER A 85 -3.79 -16.99 12.60
C SER A 85 -3.41 -16.45 11.22
N ARG A 86 -3.74 -15.19 10.94
CA ARG A 86 -3.57 -14.57 9.63
C ARG A 86 -2.59 -13.43 9.67
N TRP A 87 -1.85 -13.24 8.60
CA TRP A 87 -0.98 -12.08 8.42
C TRP A 87 -0.88 -11.70 6.95
N ALA A 88 -0.64 -10.41 6.72
CA ALA A 88 -0.39 -9.85 5.40
C ALA A 88 0.55 -8.65 5.48
N ILE A 89 1.43 -8.55 4.50
CA ILE A 89 2.23 -7.39 4.18
C ILE A 89 1.76 -6.88 2.82
N VAL A 90 1.48 -5.59 2.75
CA VAL A 90 1.12 -4.92 1.50
C VAL A 90 2.14 -3.82 1.27
N PHE A 91 2.92 -3.96 0.21
CA PHE A 91 3.74 -2.87 -0.28
C PHE A 91 2.90 -2.01 -1.20
N GLU A 92 2.88 -0.71 -0.93
CA GLU A 92 2.13 0.28 -1.70
C GLU A 92 3.11 1.22 -2.39
N LYS A 93 3.00 1.37 -3.71
CA LYS A 93 3.70 2.38 -4.51
C LYS A 93 2.67 3.19 -5.27
N THR A 94 2.76 4.51 -5.13
CA THR A 94 1.87 5.47 -5.78
C THR A 94 2.67 6.36 -6.70
N GLY A 95 2.11 6.71 -7.85
CA GLY A 95 2.81 7.53 -8.83
C GLY A 95 2.18 7.49 -10.19
N TYR A 96 2.99 7.78 -11.21
CA TYR A 96 2.57 7.86 -12.61
C TYR A 96 3.22 6.76 -13.43
N ALA A 97 2.40 5.90 -14.05
CA ALA A 97 2.88 4.85 -14.93
C ALA A 97 2.99 5.39 -16.36
N ASN A 98 4.21 5.66 -16.81
CA ASN A 98 4.46 6.36 -18.08
C ASN A 98 3.99 5.59 -19.32
N ARG A 99 3.85 4.27 -19.24
CA ARG A 99 3.35 3.42 -20.34
C ARG A 99 1.82 3.35 -20.35
N GLY A 100 1.19 3.36 -19.18
CA GLY A 100 -0.27 3.42 -19.05
C GLY A 100 -0.82 4.82 -19.30
N GLY A 101 0.01 5.83 -19.08
CA GLY A 101 -0.40 7.23 -19.14
C GLY A 101 -1.30 7.61 -17.96
N ASP A 102 -1.30 6.83 -16.88
CA ASP A 102 -2.20 6.96 -15.74
C ASP A 102 -1.46 7.19 -14.42
N ALA A 103 -2.17 7.76 -13.45
CA ALA A 103 -1.72 7.79 -12.06
C ALA A 103 -2.38 6.64 -11.33
N GLU A 104 -1.59 5.81 -10.67
CA GLU A 104 -2.06 4.58 -10.06
C GLU A 104 -1.38 4.29 -8.72
N ILE A 105 -1.99 3.36 -8.00
CA ILE A 105 -1.42 2.69 -6.84
C ILE A 105 -1.14 1.24 -7.24
N GLU A 106 0.12 0.84 -7.18
CA GLU A 106 0.55 -0.57 -7.27
C GLU A 106 0.63 -1.15 -5.86
N LEU A 107 0.05 -2.35 -5.69
CA LEU A 107 -0.03 -3.07 -4.42
C LEU A 107 0.54 -4.48 -4.60
N ASP A 108 1.64 -4.79 -3.92
CA ASP A 108 2.24 -6.13 -3.88
C ASP A 108 1.91 -6.82 -2.55
N TYR A 109 1.25 -7.97 -2.63
CA TYR A 109 0.73 -8.69 -1.46
C TYR A 109 1.59 -9.90 -1.10
N ILE A 110 1.92 -10.04 0.18
CA ILE A 110 2.59 -11.22 0.72
C ILE A 110 1.90 -11.60 2.02
N GLY A 111 1.39 -12.83 2.14
CA GLY A 111 0.75 -13.28 3.37
C GLY A 111 0.05 -14.62 3.25
N ASN A 112 -0.29 -15.20 4.39
CA ASN A 112 -0.95 -16.51 4.47
C ASN A 112 -2.47 -16.46 4.26
N CYS A 113 -3.05 -15.25 4.20
CA CYS A 113 -4.47 -15.03 4.03
C CYS A 113 -4.80 -14.29 2.72
N ILE A 114 -3.86 -14.23 1.77
CA ILE A 114 -4.05 -13.55 0.50
C ILE A 114 -4.74 -14.49 -0.49
N ASN A 115 -5.87 -14.04 -1.02
CA ASN A 115 -6.50 -14.66 -2.19
C ASN A 115 -5.82 -14.09 -3.44
N TYR A 116 -4.71 -14.70 -3.83
CA TYR A 116 -3.92 -14.24 -4.98
C TYR A 116 -4.76 -14.21 -6.26
N PRO A 117 -4.70 -13.11 -7.05
CA PRO A 117 -5.38 -13.03 -8.33
C PRO A 117 -4.94 -14.15 -9.29
N ILE A 118 -5.93 -14.81 -9.90
CA ILE A 118 -5.73 -15.85 -10.91
C ILE A 118 -6.69 -15.61 -12.06
N ASP A 119 -6.15 -15.14 -13.18
CA ASP A 119 -6.91 -15.05 -14.43
C ASP A 119 -6.84 -16.40 -15.17
N LYS A 120 -7.99 -16.92 -15.55
CA LYS A 120 -8.13 -18.26 -16.15
C LYS A 120 -8.43 -18.17 -17.63
N TYR A 121 -7.60 -18.79 -18.44
CA TYR A 121 -7.82 -18.96 -19.88
C TYR A 121 -7.84 -20.45 -20.24
N PRO A 122 -8.40 -20.84 -21.40
CA PRO A 122 -8.50 -22.25 -21.79
C PRO A 122 -7.16 -23.01 -21.76
N GLU A 123 -6.08 -22.34 -22.14
CA GLU A 123 -4.75 -22.93 -22.28
C GLU A 123 -3.84 -22.77 -21.05
N ARG A 124 -4.05 -21.74 -20.23
CA ARG A 124 -3.20 -21.44 -19.07
C ARG A 124 -3.86 -20.48 -18.08
N ASN A 125 -3.34 -20.42 -16.87
CA ASN A 125 -3.65 -19.36 -15.92
C ASN A 125 -2.54 -18.32 -15.85
N TYR A 126 -2.90 -17.11 -15.45
CA TYR A 126 -1.99 -16.06 -15.03
C TYR A 126 -2.18 -15.82 -13.54
N ILE A 127 -1.11 -15.99 -12.78
CA ILE A 127 -1.12 -15.87 -11.32
C ILE A 127 -0.23 -14.69 -10.95
N THR A 128 -0.70 -13.78 -10.10
CA THR A 128 0.07 -12.60 -9.69
C THR A 128 -0.10 -12.32 -8.19
N ASN A 129 0.89 -11.68 -7.58
CA ASN A 129 0.78 -11.09 -6.25
C ASN A 129 0.56 -9.56 -6.28
N ALA A 130 0.49 -8.97 -7.47
CA ALA A 130 0.28 -7.54 -7.64
C ALA A 130 -1.16 -7.20 -8.01
N SER A 131 -1.62 -6.03 -7.56
CA SER A 131 -2.84 -5.37 -8.00
C SER A 131 -2.57 -3.90 -8.29
N ARG A 132 -3.39 -3.31 -9.16
CA ARG A 132 -3.29 -1.89 -9.54
C ARG A 132 -4.63 -1.18 -9.35
N ILE A 133 -4.57 0.00 -8.75
CA ILE A 133 -5.71 0.88 -8.58
C ILE A 133 -5.44 2.16 -9.36
N ILE A 134 -6.10 2.30 -10.51
CA ILE A 134 -6.02 3.50 -11.32
C ILE A 134 -6.75 4.64 -10.58
N LEU A 135 -6.03 5.72 -10.30
CA LEU A 135 -6.53 6.92 -9.66
C LEU A 135 -7.04 7.92 -10.70
N ILE A 136 -6.22 8.20 -11.72
CA ILE A 136 -6.51 9.11 -12.83
C ILE A 136 -6.16 8.36 -14.11
N THR A 137 -7.10 8.20 -15.04
CA THR A 137 -6.88 7.44 -16.28
C THR A 137 -6.06 8.25 -17.29
N GLY A 138 -5.50 7.55 -18.28
CA GLY A 138 -4.85 8.21 -19.42
C GLY A 138 -5.80 9.12 -20.19
N GLU A 139 -7.05 8.70 -20.43
CA GLU A 139 -8.01 9.56 -21.14
C GLU A 139 -8.33 10.83 -20.34
N GLU A 140 -8.34 10.74 -19.01
CA GLU A 140 -8.54 11.90 -18.15
C GLU A 140 -7.35 12.86 -18.20
N TYR A 141 -6.12 12.35 -18.24
CA TYR A 141 -4.94 13.18 -18.46
C TYR A 141 -4.99 13.87 -19.83
N GLU A 142 -5.33 13.14 -20.89
CA GLU A 142 -5.50 13.70 -22.23
C GLU A 142 -6.57 14.79 -22.27
N ARG A 143 -7.65 14.65 -21.50
CA ARG A 143 -8.75 15.62 -21.40
C ARG A 143 -8.31 16.93 -20.75
N ILE A 144 -7.48 16.87 -19.70
CA ILE A 144 -7.02 18.05 -18.97
C ILE A 144 -5.70 18.63 -19.50
N GLN A 145 -5.05 17.96 -20.45
CA GLN A 145 -3.80 18.40 -21.06
C GLN A 145 -3.99 19.70 -21.85
N ASN A 146 -3.00 20.60 -21.78
CA ASN A 146 -2.98 21.85 -22.51
C ASN A 146 -2.96 21.60 -24.03
N LYS A 147 -3.84 22.28 -24.78
CA LYS A 147 -3.93 22.15 -26.24
C LYS A 147 -3.38 23.37 -26.99
N SER A 148 -2.75 24.29 -26.28
CA SER A 148 -2.22 25.56 -26.79
C SER A 148 -0.73 25.73 -26.46
N GLY A 149 0.01 26.52 -27.24
CA GLY A 149 1.47 26.67 -27.11
C GLY A 149 2.25 25.83 -28.12
N SER A 150 3.57 25.79 -28.00
CA SER A 150 4.45 25.03 -28.92
C SER A 150 5.02 23.76 -28.27
N GLU A 151 5.03 22.66 -29.02
CA GLU A 151 5.70 21.39 -28.68
C GLU A 151 5.48 20.95 -27.22
N MET A 152 6.51 21.09 -26.38
CA MET A 152 6.55 20.67 -24.97
C MET A 152 5.48 21.36 -24.10
N GLU A 153 5.06 22.58 -24.46
CA GLU A 153 4.06 23.33 -23.71
C GLU A 153 2.66 22.71 -23.81
N GLN A 154 2.39 21.91 -24.83
CA GLN A 154 1.10 21.25 -25.00
C GLN A 154 1.00 20.00 -24.11
N PHE A 155 1.98 19.09 -24.16
CA PHE A 155 1.77 17.78 -23.55
C PHE A 155 2.14 17.68 -22.06
N GLU A 156 3.03 18.53 -21.55
CA GLU A 156 3.53 18.46 -20.16
C GLU A 156 2.69 19.28 -19.16
N LEU A 157 1.79 20.12 -19.67
CA LEU A 157 1.03 21.07 -18.86
C LEU A 157 -0.45 20.71 -18.79
N VAL A 158 -1.07 21.00 -17.64
CA VAL A 158 -2.53 21.01 -17.49
C VAL A 158 -3.07 22.29 -18.12
N ASP A 159 -4.14 22.17 -18.91
CA ASP A 159 -4.83 23.28 -19.57
C ASP A 159 -5.21 24.36 -18.54
N PRO A 160 -4.84 25.63 -18.75
CA PRO A 160 -5.19 26.74 -17.85
C PRO A 160 -6.70 27.05 -17.80
N ASN A 161 -7.55 26.31 -18.51
CA ASN A 161 -9.01 26.35 -18.40
C ASN A 161 -9.57 25.10 -17.71
N ALA A 162 -8.77 24.06 -17.48
CA ALA A 162 -9.18 22.92 -16.68
C ALA A 162 -9.40 23.35 -15.22
N ASN A 163 -10.59 23.06 -14.69
CA ASN A 163 -11.02 23.42 -13.35
C ASN A 163 -11.32 22.20 -12.45
N TYR A 164 -11.36 21.00 -13.03
CA TYR A 164 -11.48 19.73 -12.31
C TYR A 164 -10.72 18.60 -13.02
N VAL A 165 -10.37 17.59 -12.23
CA VAL A 165 -9.86 16.29 -12.65
C VAL A 165 -10.78 15.19 -12.11
N ILE A 166 -10.91 14.09 -12.84
CA ILE A 166 -11.63 12.89 -12.41
C ILE A 166 -10.66 11.96 -11.69
N VAL A 167 -10.88 11.78 -10.40
CA VAL A 167 -10.12 10.83 -9.57
C VAL A 167 -11.06 9.72 -9.14
N ARG A 168 -10.81 8.49 -9.59
CA ARG A 168 -11.65 7.31 -9.33
C ARG A 168 -13.14 7.56 -9.58
N GLY A 169 -13.47 8.22 -10.68
CA GLY A 169 -14.85 8.55 -11.07
C GLY A 169 -15.45 9.79 -10.36
N HIS A 170 -14.71 10.44 -9.47
CA HIS A 170 -15.17 11.63 -8.75
C HIS A 170 -14.50 12.91 -9.26
N LYS A 171 -15.28 13.97 -9.46
CA LYS A 171 -14.77 15.30 -9.80
C LYS A 171 -14.05 15.91 -8.59
N VAL A 172 -12.77 16.22 -8.77
CA VAL A 172 -11.93 16.93 -7.80
C VAL A 172 -11.54 18.27 -8.41
N LYS A 173 -11.75 19.36 -7.66
CA LYS A 173 -11.41 20.72 -8.13
C LYS A 173 -9.90 20.87 -8.23
N ILE A 174 -9.42 21.42 -9.34
CA ILE A 174 -8.01 21.79 -9.50
C ILE A 174 -7.80 23.12 -8.78
N THR A 175 -6.94 23.11 -7.75
CA THR A 175 -6.51 24.33 -7.06
C THR A 175 -5.19 24.80 -7.65
N ARG A 176 -5.10 26.07 -8.03
CA ARG A 176 -3.83 26.69 -8.41
C ARG A 176 -3.16 27.22 -7.16
N SER A 177 -1.93 26.80 -6.93
CA SER A 177 -1.03 27.51 -6.03
C SER A 177 -0.86 28.92 -6.59
N ALA A 178 -1.18 29.93 -5.79
CA ALA A 178 -0.97 31.34 -6.14
C ALA A 178 0.53 31.68 -6.19
#